data_AF-A0A9D6QYF7-F1
#
_entry.id   AF-A0A9D6QYF7-F1
#
_cell.length_a   1.000
_cell.length_b   1.000
_cell.length_c   1.000
_cell.angle_alpha   90.00
_cell.angle_beta   90.00
_cell.angle_gamma   90.00
#
_symmetry.space_group_name_H-M   'P 1'
#
loop_
_entity.id
_entity.type
_entity.pdbx_description
1 polymer ?
#
loop_
_entity_poly.entity_id
_entity_poly.type
_entity_poly.pdbx_seq_one_letter_code
_entity_poly.pdbx_strand_id
1 'polypeptide(L)' 'MELRVTNTLDRVMPSSQEAEQAVLGALLIDPDAIIKIAPLVHAEDFYHEKHAWIFDAIFALHEHREPIDFLTVVAEL' A
#
# COMPACT_ATOMS: atom_id res chain seq x y z
N MET A 1 10.96 -30.93 -32.32
CA MET A 1 10.93 -29.47 -32.08
C MET A 1 9.75 -29.23 -31.16
N GLU A 2 10.03 -28.92 -29.89
CA GLU A 2 9.07 -28.91 -28.79
C GLU A 2 8.04 -27.77 -28.93
N LEU A 3 6.75 -28.09 -28.83
CA LEU A 3 5.71 -27.12 -28.50
C LEU A 3 5.37 -27.30 -27.02
N ARG A 4 6.12 -26.58 -26.17
CA ARG A 4 5.70 -26.37 -24.78
C ARG A 4 4.63 -25.29 -24.79
N VAL A 5 3.36 -25.70 -24.74
CA VAL A 5 2.28 -24.81 -24.32
C VAL A 5 2.50 -24.57 -22.82
N THR A 6 3.22 -23.49 -22.49
CA THR A 6 3.26 -23.00 -21.11
C THR A 6 1.86 -22.49 -20.79
N ASN A 7 1.17 -23.25 -19.96
CA ASN A 7 -0.06 -22.88 -19.27
C ASN A 7 0.16 -21.56 -18.51
N THR A 8 -0.10 -20.40 -19.13
CA THR A 8 -0.02 -19.08 -18.50
C THR A 8 -1.29 -18.77 -17.71
N LEU A 9 -1.70 -19.67 -16.82
CA LEU A 9 -2.74 -19.37 -15.82
C LEU A 9 -2.20 -18.52 -14.66
N ASP A 10 -0.89 -18.26 -14.62
CA ASP A 10 -0.28 -17.28 -13.71
C ASP A 10 -0.05 -15.95 -14.43
N ARG A 11 -1.15 -15.25 -14.76
CA ARG A 11 -1.07 -13.83 -15.10
C ARG A 11 -0.73 -13.10 -13.82
N VAL A 12 0.57 -12.88 -13.57
CA VAL A 12 1.03 -11.97 -12.51
C VAL A 12 0.24 -10.68 -12.65
N MET A 13 -0.52 -10.34 -11.60
CA MET A 13 -1.27 -9.09 -11.56
C MET A 13 -0.27 -7.95 -11.81
N PRO A 14 -0.55 -7.01 -12.72
CA PRO A 14 0.34 -5.87 -12.93
C PRO A 14 0.42 -5.06 -11.62
N SER A 15 1.55 -5.17 -10.93
CA SER A 15 1.87 -4.41 -9.72
C SER A 15 3.20 -3.66 -9.89
N SER A 16 3.39 -2.60 -9.11
CA SER A 16 4.66 -1.86 -9.05
C SER A 16 5.00 -1.58 -7.59
N GLN A 17 6.10 -2.20 -7.14
CA GLN A 17 6.59 -2.03 -5.78
C GLN A 17 6.99 -0.57 -5.51
N GLU A 18 7.58 0.10 -6.50
CA GLU A 18 8.00 1.49 -6.42
C GLU A 18 6.79 2.43 -6.27
N ALA A 19 5.69 2.14 -6.96
CA ALA A 19 4.46 2.92 -6.83
C ALA A 19 3.84 2.79 -5.43
N GLU A 20 3.77 1.57 -4.89
CA GLU A 20 3.30 1.33 -3.52
C GLU A 20 4.17 2.07 -2.50
N GLN A 21 5.50 1.95 -2.62
CA GLN A 21 6.43 2.67 -1.75
C GLN A 21 6.32 4.20 -1.88
N ALA A 22 6.08 4.71 -3.08
CA ALA A 22 5.87 6.14 -3.31
C ALA A 22 4.59 6.64 -2.64
N VAL A 23 3.50 5.86 -2.66
CA VAL A 23 2.26 6.20 -1.95
C VAL A 23 2.49 6.26 -0.44
N LEU A 24 3.09 5.21 0.15
CA LEU A 24 3.37 5.18 1.58
C LEU A 24 4.33 6.30 2.01
N GLY A 25 5.38 6.53 1.22
CA GLY A 25 6.34 7.61 1.46
C GLY A 25 5.70 8.99 1.37
N ALA A 26 4.79 9.21 0.41
CA ALA A 26 4.06 10.46 0.29
C ALA A 26 3.19 10.73 1.52
N LEU A 27 2.52 9.70 2.07
CA LEU A 27 1.69 9.82 3.28
C LEU A 27 2.51 10.12 4.55
N LEU A 28 3.75 9.64 4.61
CA LEU A 28 4.67 9.99 5.70
C LEU A 28 5.25 11.42 5.57
N ILE A 29 5.33 11.96 4.35
CA ILE A 29 5.81 13.33 4.09
C ILE A 29 4.69 14.35 4.29
N ASP A 30 3.49 14.04 3.79
CA ASP A 30 2.29 14.87 3.86
C ASP A 30 1.09 14.01 4.34
N PRO A 31 0.90 13.89 5.66
CA PRO A 31 -0.22 13.15 6.24
C PRO A 31 -1.59 13.57 5.74
N ASP A 32 -1.79 14.86 5.41
CA ASP A 32 -3.07 15.38 4.92
C ASP A 32 -3.43 14.82 3.53
N ALA A 33 -2.46 14.24 2.81
CA ALA A 33 -2.72 13.55 1.55
C ALA A 33 -3.65 12.33 1.70
N ILE A 34 -3.78 11.77 2.92
CA ILE A 34 -4.70 10.65 3.20
C ILE A 34 -6.14 11.01 2.84
N ILE A 35 -6.56 12.27 3.08
CA ILE A 35 -7.91 12.77 2.80
C ILE A 35 -8.24 12.67 1.31
N LYS A 36 -7.23 12.83 0.45
CA LYS A 36 -7.39 12.77 -1.01
C LYS A 36 -7.34 11.34 -1.54
N ILE A 37 -6.58 10.45 -0.90
CA ILE A 37 -6.30 9.11 -1.43
C ILE A 37 -7.19 8.03 -0.83
N ALA A 38 -7.67 8.18 0.40
CA ALA A 38 -8.54 7.22 1.07
C ALA A 38 -9.82 6.85 0.27
N PRO A 39 -10.42 7.74 -0.54
CA PRO A 39 -11.54 7.36 -1.41
C PRO A 39 -11.14 6.54 -2.65
N LEU A 40 -9.84 6.47 -2.98
CA LEU A 40 -9.31 5.92 -4.23
C LEU A 40 -8.50 4.64 -4.03
N VAL A 41 -7.84 4.48 -2.88
CA VAL A 41 -6.93 3.39 -2.57
C VAL A 41 -7.27 2.83 -1.20
N HIS A 42 -7.44 1.52 -1.13
CA HIS A 42 -7.65 0.74 0.08
C HIS A 42 -6.46 -0.19 0.32
N ALA A 43 -6.29 -0.71 1.54
CA ALA A 43 -5.17 -1.60 1.85
C ALA A 43 -5.14 -2.86 0.96
N GLU A 44 -6.31 -3.38 0.58
CA GLU A 44 -6.45 -4.55 -0.29
C GLU A 44 -5.99 -4.31 -1.74
N ASP A 45 -5.81 -3.04 -2.14
CA ASP A 45 -5.29 -2.67 -3.46
C ASP A 45 -3.76 -2.85 -3.54
N PHE A 46 -3.06 -2.95 -2.40
CA PHE A 46 -1.63 -3.20 -2.36
C PHE A 46 -1.33 -4.66 -2.66
N TYR A 47 -0.39 -4.92 -3.56
CA TYR A 47 0.03 -6.27 -3.89
C TYR A 47 0.89 -6.89 -2.78
N HIS A 48 1.75 -6.09 -2.15
CA HIS A 48 2.56 -6.54 -1.04
C HIS A 48 1.81 -6.38 0.28
N GLU A 49 1.53 -7.49 0.94
CA GLU A 49 0.82 -7.53 2.24
C GLU A 49 1.45 -6.59 3.29
N LYS A 50 2.79 -6.50 3.31
CA LYS A 50 3.49 -5.57 4.22
C LYS A 50 3.17 -4.11 3.94
N HIS A 51 2.95 -3.74 2.67
CA HIS A 51 2.56 -2.38 2.31
C HIS A 51 1.09 -2.11 2.65
N ALA A 52 0.22 -3.12 2.47
CA ALA A 52 -1.17 -3.06 2.91
C ALA A 52 -1.27 -2.76 4.41
N TRP A 53 -0.51 -3.48 5.25
CA TRP A 53 -0.48 -3.25 6.70
C TRP A 53 -0.02 -1.84 7.07
N ILE A 54 1.00 -1.32 6.38
CA ILE A 54 1.48 0.05 6.62
C ILE A 54 0.39 1.06 6.24
N PHE A 55 -0.31 0.85 5.12
CA PHE A 55 -1.42 1.72 4.72
C PHE A 55 -2.57 1.69 5.74
N ASP A 56 -2.95 0.51 6.22
CA ASP A 56 -3.98 0.35 7.26
C ASP A 56 -3.60 1.06 8.56
N ALA A 57 -2.34 0.92 9.01
CA ALA A 57 -1.85 1.64 10.18
C ALA A 57 -1.93 3.16 10.00
N ILE A 58 -1.52 3.67 8.83
CA ILE A 58 -1.65 5.10 8.49
C ILE A 58 -3.13 5.54 8.51
N PHE A 59 -4.03 4.72 7.96
CA PHE A 59 -5.45 5.02 7.92
C PHE A 59 -6.08 5.00 9.32
N ALA A 60 -5.72 4.05 10.17
CA ALA A 60 -6.17 3.97 11.56
C ALA A 60 -5.73 5.20 12.36
N LEU A 61 -4.47 5.62 12.24
CA LEU A 61 -3.97 6.84 12.87
C LEU A 61 -4.74 8.08 12.39
N HIS A 62 -5.08 8.16 11.10
CA HIS A 62 -5.92 9.24 10.57
C HIS A 62 -7.31 9.27 11.22
N GLU A 63 -8.00 8.13 11.29
CA GLU A 63 -9.33 8.01 11.90
C GLU A 63 -9.30 8.37 13.40
N HIS A 64 -8.24 7.97 14.10
CA HIS A 64 -8.01 8.30 15.51
C HIS A 64 -7.53 9.74 15.74
N ARG A 65 -7.22 10.47 14.67
CA ARG A 65 -6.62 11.82 14.69
C ARG A 65 -5.29 11.85 15.44
N GLU A 66 -4.51 10.79 15.30
CA GLU A 66 -3.15 10.70 15.83
C GLU A 66 -2.12 11.19 14.80
N PRO A 67 -0.92 11.60 15.26
CA PRO A 67 0.15 11.96 14.34
C PRO A 67 0.50 10.79 13.41
N ILE A 68 0.71 11.07 12.13
CA ILE A 68 1.19 10.11 11.16
C ILE A 68 2.66 10.41 10.90
N ASP A 69 3.54 9.69 11.59
CA ASP A 69 4.98 9.73 11.40
C ASP A 69 5.57 8.33 11.56
N PHE A 70 6.88 8.18 11.33
CA PHE A 70 7.51 6.87 11.37
C PHE A 70 7.34 6.15 12.72
N LEU A 71 7.38 6.87 13.84
CA LEU A 71 7.30 6.26 15.17
C LEU A 71 5.88 5.80 15.46
N THR A 72 4.87 6.63 15.16
CA THR A 72 3.47 6.28 15.42
C THR A 72 2.98 5.17 14.50
N VAL A 73 3.37 5.17 13.22
CA VAL A 73 3.04 4.09 12.29
C VAL A 73 3.64 2.76 12.75
N VAL A 74 4.89 2.75 13.21
CA VAL A 74 5.51 1.53 13.75
C VAL A 74 4.82 1.05 15.03
N ALA A 75 4.27 1.95 15.84
CA ALA A 75 3.55 1.59 17.06
C ALA A 75 2.14 1.03 16.80
N GLU A 76 1.51 1.40 15.68
CA GLU A 76 0.17 0.94 15.28
C GLU A 76 0.21 -0.43 14.54
N LEU A 77 1.36 -0.81 13.96
CA LEU A 77 1.58 -2.12 13.31
C LEU A 77 1.62 -3.29 14.31
#